data_AF-A0A536HLG5-F1
#
_entry.id   AF-A0A536HLG5-F1
#
_cell.length_a   1.000
_cell.length_b   1.000
_cell.length_c   1.000
_cell.angle_alpha   90.00
_cell.angle_beta   90.00
_cell.angle_gamma   90.00
#
_symmetry.space_group_name_H-M   'P 1'
#
loop_
_entity.id
_entity.type
_entity.pdbx_description
1 polymer ?
#
loop_
_entity_poly.entity_id
_entity_poly.type
_entity_poly.pdbx_seq_one_letter_code
_entity_poly.pdbx_strand_id
1 'polypeptide(L)'
;MDVAAVPRVAEAYAKFGQRFLRKFLSEREIAYCGDSAERQAGRWAAKEAIGKAMPTGVPRPRMRDVEILPSDDGRPHVMVAPHTTLTGRTIDVSIAHDGHFAVAVAVIPEGDALQVGPALPPDFRLPDRPADGHKGTFGTVVVLAGSQGFTGAAYLSSMGAARTGSGLVRLLVAHTIYPILAQKCTEVMVAPLPEIAPGVVGHASVSGVLRGFTGADAGVIGPGLGRDASTRRLIEDAIPRIAAPLVLDADALNLLSEHRSLLPRLSDQIILTPHPAEFGRLSGLDVPAVQADRRGVALRFARAWNKVVVLKGAGTVVASPDGRVSVDPIATPALASGGTGDVLSGVIASLRGQGLTSYEAAVTGVHLHALAGLELERQLGKAGGLASDLLPEIPRIMERVRSIQS
;
A
#
# COMPACT_ATOMS: atom_id res chain seq x y z
N MET A 1 -34.04 -10.16 8.07
CA MET A 1 -35.04 -9.65 9.04
C MET A 1 -35.10 -10.59 10.24
N ASP A 2 -35.35 -10.05 11.43
CA ASP A 2 -35.65 -10.82 12.63
C ASP A 2 -36.61 -10.08 13.56
N VAL A 3 -37.23 -10.81 14.50
CA VAL A 3 -38.19 -10.28 15.47
C VAL A 3 -37.87 -10.83 16.86
N ALA A 4 -37.85 -9.95 17.86
CA ALA A 4 -37.68 -10.29 19.27
C ALA A 4 -38.88 -9.81 20.09
N ALA A 5 -39.41 -10.66 20.97
CA ALA A 5 -40.43 -10.26 21.94
C ALA A 5 -39.78 -9.46 23.09
N VAL A 6 -40.20 -8.22 23.28
CA VAL A 6 -39.67 -7.32 24.33
C VAL A 6 -39.85 -7.93 25.73
N PRO A 7 -41.02 -8.51 26.10
CA PRO A 7 -41.19 -9.13 27.41
C PRO A 7 -40.19 -10.27 27.67
N ARG A 8 -39.86 -11.05 26.64
CA ARG A 8 -38.92 -12.17 26.77
C ARG A 8 -37.50 -11.69 27.05
N VAL A 9 -37.08 -10.58 26.43
CA VAL A 9 -35.77 -9.96 26.70
C VAL A 9 -35.75 -9.34 28.10
N ALA A 10 -36.84 -8.67 28.50
CA ALA A 10 -37.00 -8.11 29.84
C ALA A 10 -36.95 -9.18 30.93
N GLU A 11 -37.68 -10.29 30.78
CA GLU A 11 -37.67 -11.42 31.71
C GLU A 11 -36.28 -12.06 31.81
N ALA A 12 -35.57 -12.21 30.68
CA ALA A 12 -34.21 -12.72 30.68
C ALA A 12 -33.24 -11.77 31.40
N TYR A 13 -33.37 -10.46 31.21
CA TYR A 13 -32.58 -9.46 31.94
C TYR A 13 -32.92 -9.46 33.44
N ALA A 14 -34.19 -9.52 33.82
CA ALA A 14 -34.60 -9.60 35.22
C ALA A 14 -34.04 -10.84 35.93
N LYS A 15 -33.97 -11.98 35.22
CA LYS A 15 -33.46 -13.24 35.77
C LYS A 15 -31.94 -13.32 35.84
N PHE A 16 -31.22 -12.78 34.86
CA PHE A 16 -29.78 -13.02 34.68
C PHE A 16 -28.92 -11.75 34.76
N GLY A 17 -29.55 -10.58 34.87
CA GLY A 17 -28.91 -9.27 34.96
C GLY A 17 -27.96 -8.96 33.81
N GLN A 18 -26.94 -8.16 34.11
CA GLN A 18 -25.89 -7.73 33.16
C GLN A 18 -25.16 -8.90 32.48
N ARG A 19 -25.11 -10.08 33.11
CA ARG A 19 -24.50 -11.27 32.50
C ARG A 19 -25.24 -11.71 31.24
N PHE A 20 -26.55 -11.50 31.16
CA PHE A 20 -27.33 -11.78 29.95
C PHE A 20 -27.02 -10.75 28.85
N LEU A 21 -27.05 -9.45 29.16
CA LEU A 21 -26.75 -8.40 28.19
C LEU A 21 -25.34 -8.56 27.59
N ARG A 22 -24.34 -8.87 28.43
CA ARG A 22 -22.96 -9.14 27.99
C ARG A 22 -22.80 -10.37 27.09
N LYS A 23 -23.84 -11.16 26.82
CA LYS A 23 -23.77 -12.22 25.80
C LYS A 23 -23.86 -11.65 24.40
N PHE A 24 -24.51 -10.50 24.22
CA PHE A 24 -24.82 -9.97 22.90
C PHE A 24 -24.56 -8.46 22.74
N LEU A 25 -24.43 -7.68 23.82
CA LEU A 25 -24.12 -6.26 23.78
C LEU A 25 -22.67 -5.98 24.18
N SER A 26 -22.09 -4.93 23.61
CA SER A 26 -20.88 -4.27 24.08
C SER A 26 -21.15 -3.43 25.33
N GLU A 27 -20.11 -3.00 26.04
CA GLU A 27 -20.27 -2.09 27.20
C GLU A 27 -20.86 -0.73 26.78
N ARG A 28 -20.57 -0.24 25.56
CA ARG A 28 -21.14 1.00 25.03
C ARG A 28 -22.63 0.85 24.71
N GLU A 29 -23.02 -0.29 24.14
CA GLU A 29 -24.44 -0.59 23.88
C GLU A 29 -25.22 -0.76 25.17
N ILE A 30 -24.64 -1.39 26.19
CA ILE A 30 -25.26 -1.50 27.52
C ILE A 30 -25.50 -0.10 28.09
N ALA A 31 -24.50 0.77 28.06
CA ALA A 31 -24.64 2.15 28.52
C ALA A 31 -25.72 2.93 27.75
N TYR A 32 -25.79 2.74 26.43
CA TYR A 32 -26.80 3.37 25.58
C TYR A 32 -28.22 2.83 25.80
N CYS A 33 -28.37 1.51 25.92
CA CYS A 33 -29.68 0.88 26.11
C CYS A 33 -30.26 1.23 27.49
N GLY A 34 -29.41 1.33 28.51
CA GLY A 34 -29.85 1.42 29.90
C GLY A 34 -30.81 0.28 30.23
N ASP A 35 -31.86 0.59 30.99
CA ASP A 35 -32.89 -0.37 31.38
C ASP A 35 -34.07 -0.48 30.38
N SER A 36 -33.97 0.14 29.20
CA SER A 36 -35.03 0.01 28.18
C SER A 36 -34.97 -1.36 27.52
N ALA A 37 -35.95 -2.20 27.86
CA ALA A 37 -36.13 -3.51 27.27
C ALA A 37 -36.37 -3.43 25.75
N GLU A 38 -37.01 -2.38 25.26
CA GLU A 38 -37.24 -2.13 23.83
C GLU A 38 -35.91 -1.92 23.11
N ARG A 39 -35.01 -1.10 23.68
CA ARG A 39 -33.68 -0.87 23.09
C ARG A 39 -32.88 -2.16 23.06
N GLN A 40 -32.86 -2.92 24.16
CA GLN A 40 -32.16 -4.20 24.26
C GLN A 40 -32.70 -5.22 23.24
N ALA A 41 -34.02 -5.37 23.15
CA ALA A 41 -34.68 -6.26 22.20
C ALA A 41 -34.45 -5.85 20.75
N GLY A 42 -34.43 -4.54 20.46
CA GLY A 42 -34.11 -4.02 19.13
C GLY A 42 -32.71 -4.41 18.66
N ARG A 43 -31.70 -4.36 19.55
CA ARG A 43 -30.33 -4.75 19.21
C ARG A 43 -30.18 -6.26 19.09
N TRP A 44 -30.93 -7.02 19.90
CA TRP A 44 -31.01 -8.48 19.72
C TRP A 44 -31.52 -8.84 18.33
N ALA A 45 -32.69 -8.31 17.96
CA ALA A 45 -33.30 -8.55 16.65
C ALA A 45 -32.36 -8.10 15.51
N ALA A 46 -31.72 -6.93 15.64
CA ALA A 46 -30.79 -6.44 14.63
C ALA A 46 -29.59 -7.36 14.41
N LYS A 47 -28.98 -7.86 15.49
CA LYS A 47 -27.80 -8.75 15.40
C LYS A 47 -28.16 -10.13 14.85
N GLU A 48 -29.34 -10.66 15.20
CA GLU A 48 -29.89 -11.86 14.56
C GLU A 48 -30.16 -11.63 13.07
N ALA A 49 -30.76 -10.50 12.70
CA ALA A 49 -31.02 -10.14 11.32
C ALA A 49 -29.73 -10.06 10.49
N ILE A 50 -28.65 -9.49 11.04
CA ILE A 50 -27.32 -9.47 10.42
C ILE A 50 -26.76 -10.88 10.26
N GLY A 51 -26.84 -11.72 11.30
CA GLY A 51 -26.40 -13.11 11.23
C GLY A 51 -27.15 -13.92 10.17
N LYS A 52 -28.43 -13.61 9.92
CA LYS A 52 -29.26 -14.23 8.88
C LYS A 52 -28.99 -13.70 7.47
N ALA A 53 -28.47 -12.48 7.35
CA ALA A 53 -28.07 -11.89 6.07
C ALA A 53 -26.71 -12.41 5.55
N MET A 54 -26.00 -13.22 6.34
CA MET A 54 -24.72 -13.82 5.94
C MET A 54 -24.90 -14.82 4.78
N PRO A 55 -23.99 -14.85 3.78
CA PRO A 55 -24.03 -15.84 2.72
C PRO A 55 -23.90 -17.28 3.24
N THR A 56 -24.50 -18.22 2.52
CA THR A 56 -24.42 -19.65 2.84
C THR A 56 -22.96 -20.13 2.90
N GLY A 57 -22.60 -20.83 3.98
CA GLY A 57 -21.23 -21.32 4.21
C GLY A 57 -20.28 -20.33 4.86
N VAL A 58 -20.68 -19.07 5.06
CA VAL A 58 -19.88 -18.07 5.80
C VAL A 58 -20.21 -18.13 7.30
N PRO A 59 -19.20 -18.24 8.19
CA PRO A 59 -19.43 -18.20 9.63
C PRO A 59 -20.11 -16.89 10.04
N ARG A 60 -21.17 -16.99 10.86
CA ARG A 60 -21.85 -15.82 11.43
C ARG A 60 -20.94 -15.12 12.44
N PRO A 61 -20.92 -13.78 12.50
CA PRO A 61 -20.22 -13.08 13.56
C PRO A 61 -20.85 -13.43 14.92
N ARG A 62 -20.05 -13.39 16.00
CA ARG A 62 -20.63 -13.41 17.33
C ARG A 62 -21.39 -12.11 17.53
N MET A 63 -22.53 -12.13 18.23
CA MET A 63 -23.32 -10.91 18.46
C MET A 63 -22.51 -9.78 19.12
N ARG A 64 -21.57 -10.11 19.99
CA ARG A 64 -20.69 -9.11 20.62
C ARG A 64 -19.68 -8.47 19.68
N ASP A 65 -19.39 -9.11 18.56
CA ASP A 65 -18.46 -8.58 17.56
C ASP A 65 -19.16 -7.57 16.63
N VAL A 66 -20.47 -7.37 16.78
CA VAL A 66 -21.28 -6.38 16.06
C VAL A 66 -21.81 -5.39 17.09
N GLU A 67 -21.47 -4.12 16.98
CA GLU A 67 -21.93 -3.04 17.86
C GLU A 67 -22.92 -2.14 17.10
N ILE A 68 -24.07 -1.81 17.70
CA ILE A 68 -25.13 -1.01 17.07
C ILE A 68 -25.52 0.17 17.97
N LEU A 69 -25.05 1.36 17.62
CA LEU A 69 -25.28 2.62 18.33
C LEU A 69 -25.93 3.64 17.40
N PRO A 70 -26.71 4.62 17.90
CA PRO A 70 -27.22 5.67 17.03
C PRO A 70 -26.10 6.59 16.53
N SER A 71 -26.22 7.04 15.28
CA SER A 71 -25.51 8.19 14.71
C SER A 71 -26.10 9.52 15.19
N ASP A 72 -25.44 10.62 14.85
CA ASP A 72 -25.87 11.99 15.19
C ASP A 72 -27.26 12.35 14.64
N ASP A 73 -27.69 11.70 13.57
CA ASP A 73 -29.03 11.83 12.96
C ASP A 73 -30.07 10.84 13.54
N GLY A 74 -29.69 10.08 14.57
CA GLY A 74 -30.54 9.10 15.24
C GLY A 74 -30.66 7.74 14.54
N ARG A 75 -30.04 7.55 13.37
CA ARG A 75 -30.07 6.26 12.67
C ARG A 75 -29.17 5.23 13.36
N PRO A 76 -29.52 3.93 13.36
CA PRO A 76 -28.64 2.91 13.90
C PRO A 76 -27.41 2.73 13.00
N HIS A 77 -26.23 2.91 13.57
CA HIS A 77 -24.94 2.69 12.94
C HIS A 77 -24.32 1.39 13.44
N VAL A 78 -23.86 0.55 12.50
CA VAL A 78 -23.27 -0.76 12.77
C VAL A 78 -21.74 -0.66 12.68
N MET A 79 -21.06 -1.05 13.75
CA MET A 79 -19.62 -1.25 13.78
C MET A 79 -19.31 -2.74 13.96
N VAL A 80 -18.33 -3.27 13.23
CA VAL A 80 -17.96 -4.68 13.34
C VAL A 80 -16.50 -4.83 13.75
N ALA A 81 -16.22 -5.77 14.64
CA ALA A 81 -14.87 -6.08 15.09
C ALA A 81 -13.99 -6.59 13.93
N PRO A 82 -12.69 -6.23 13.93
CA PRO A 82 -11.79 -6.42 12.79
C PRO A 82 -11.49 -7.89 12.44
N HIS A 83 -11.73 -8.82 13.35
CA HIS A 83 -11.52 -10.26 13.14
C HIS A 83 -12.71 -10.99 12.51
N THR A 84 -13.78 -10.26 12.14
CA THR A 84 -14.96 -10.87 11.52
C THR A 84 -14.86 -10.90 9.99
N THR A 85 -15.65 -11.77 9.36
CA THR A 85 -15.83 -11.79 7.90
C THR A 85 -16.60 -10.58 7.36
N LEU A 86 -17.12 -9.73 8.24
CA LEU A 86 -17.86 -8.51 7.94
C LEU A 86 -17.01 -7.24 8.11
N THR A 87 -15.74 -7.37 8.51
CA THR A 87 -14.84 -6.22 8.67
C THR A 87 -14.79 -5.40 7.39
N GLY A 88 -15.11 -4.11 7.51
CA GLY A 88 -15.10 -3.17 6.39
C GLY A 88 -16.33 -3.27 5.45
N ARG A 89 -17.34 -4.07 5.77
CA ARG A 89 -18.61 -4.07 5.02
C ARG A 89 -19.57 -3.03 5.57
N THR A 90 -20.30 -2.36 4.67
CA THR A 90 -21.47 -1.55 5.04
C THR A 90 -22.61 -2.49 5.43
N ILE A 91 -23.27 -2.19 6.55
CA ILE A 91 -24.43 -2.94 7.04
C ILE A 91 -25.50 -1.93 7.40
N ASP A 92 -26.56 -1.89 6.59
CA ASP A 92 -27.71 -1.05 6.86
C ASP A 92 -28.69 -1.80 7.74
N VAL A 93 -29.11 -1.15 8.82
CA VAL A 93 -30.08 -1.70 9.77
C VAL A 93 -31.22 -0.71 9.95
N SER A 94 -32.44 -1.23 9.99
CA SER A 94 -33.60 -0.51 10.50
C SER A 94 -34.16 -1.26 11.69
N ILE A 95 -34.46 -0.55 12.77
CA ILE A 95 -34.99 -1.09 14.02
C ILE A 95 -36.29 -0.35 14.33
N ALA A 96 -37.38 -1.10 14.54
CA ALA A 96 -38.66 -0.57 14.98
C ALA A 96 -39.21 -1.40 16.14
N HIS A 97 -40.08 -0.82 16.96
CA HIS A 97 -40.81 -1.56 18.00
C HIS A 97 -42.19 -0.95 18.25
N ASP A 98 -43.13 -1.76 18.72
CA ASP A 98 -44.47 -1.32 19.18
C ASP A 98 -44.64 -1.39 20.71
N GLY A 99 -43.56 -1.74 21.42
CA GLY A 99 -43.55 -1.97 22.87
C GLY A 99 -43.72 -3.44 23.27
N HIS A 100 -44.23 -4.29 22.38
CA HIS A 100 -44.34 -5.73 22.60
C HIS A 100 -43.35 -6.54 21.76
N PHE A 101 -43.13 -6.11 20.53
CA PHE A 101 -42.14 -6.68 19.62
C PHE A 101 -41.14 -5.63 19.16
N ALA A 102 -39.89 -6.05 19.03
CA ALA A 102 -38.86 -5.32 18.31
C ALA A 102 -38.55 -6.07 17.00
N VAL A 103 -38.63 -5.36 15.89
CA VAL A 103 -38.36 -5.89 14.55
C VAL A 103 -37.12 -5.20 14.02
N ALA A 104 -36.24 -5.98 13.39
CA ALA A 104 -35.11 -5.43 12.69
C ALA A 104 -34.96 -6.03 11.29
N VAL A 105 -34.67 -5.15 10.34
CA VAL A 105 -34.24 -5.53 8.99
C VAL A 105 -32.78 -5.13 8.88
N ALA A 106 -31.95 -6.10 8.46
CA ALA A 106 -30.56 -5.86 8.12
C ALA A 106 -30.39 -6.15 6.64
N VAL A 107 -29.71 -5.25 5.94
CA VAL A 107 -29.29 -5.40 4.56
C VAL A 107 -27.77 -5.34 4.56
N ILE A 108 -27.15 -6.37 3.99
CA ILE A 108 -25.72 -6.37 3.68
C ILE A 108 -25.69 -6.28 2.14
N PRO A 109 -25.50 -5.08 1.56
CA PRO A 109 -25.54 -4.92 0.12
C PRO A 109 -24.55 -5.87 -0.56
N GLU A 110 -25.04 -6.72 -1.45
CA GLU A 110 -24.17 -7.43 -2.41
C GLU A 110 -23.64 -6.38 -3.39
N GLY A 111 -22.48 -5.82 -3.10
CA GLY A 111 -21.90 -4.74 -3.92
C GLY A 111 -21.14 -3.70 -3.12
N ASP A 112 -21.36 -3.60 -1.80
CA ASP A 112 -20.54 -2.73 -0.95
C ASP A 112 -19.30 -3.50 -0.48
N ALA A 113 -18.50 -3.93 -1.47
CA ALA A 113 -17.07 -3.69 -1.36
C ALA A 113 -16.93 -2.19 -1.14
N LEU A 114 -16.88 -1.79 0.14
CA LEU A 114 -16.19 -0.62 0.69
C LEU A 114 -15.85 0.33 -0.46
N GLN A 115 -16.60 1.44 -0.60
CA GLN A 115 -16.31 2.50 -1.58
C GLN A 115 -14.81 2.51 -1.78
N VAL A 116 -14.37 2.25 -3.03
CA VAL A 116 -12.97 2.51 -3.37
C VAL A 116 -12.67 3.88 -2.78
N GLY A 117 -11.45 4.07 -2.32
CA GLY A 117 -10.95 5.43 -2.17
C GLY A 117 -11.23 6.26 -3.44
N PRO A 118 -10.68 7.48 -3.53
CA PRO A 118 -10.89 8.30 -4.71
C PRO A 118 -10.72 7.50 -6.02
N ALA A 119 -11.58 7.78 -7.00
CA ALA A 119 -11.69 7.02 -8.25
C ALA A 119 -10.33 6.62 -8.83
N LEU A 120 -10.22 5.39 -9.33
CA LEU A 120 -8.99 4.89 -9.94
C LEU A 120 -8.56 5.84 -11.06
N PRO A 121 -7.26 6.22 -11.13
CA PRO A 121 -6.79 7.10 -12.19
C PRO A 121 -6.93 6.42 -13.57
N PRO A 122 -7.13 7.17 -14.66
CA PRO A 122 -7.42 6.60 -15.98
C PRO A 122 -6.41 5.55 -16.49
N ASP A 123 -5.12 5.74 -16.20
CA ASP A 123 -4.02 4.85 -16.57
C ASP A 123 -3.65 3.83 -15.47
N PHE A 124 -4.50 3.67 -14.46
CA PHE A 124 -4.37 2.61 -13.46
C PHE A 124 -4.62 1.24 -14.11
N ARG A 125 -3.68 0.31 -13.96
CA ARG A 125 -3.77 -1.05 -14.52
C ARG A 125 -3.20 -2.03 -13.51
N LEU A 126 -3.90 -3.11 -13.19
CA LEU A 126 -3.30 -4.24 -12.49
C LEU A 126 -2.81 -5.26 -13.52
N PRO A 127 -1.62 -5.87 -13.33
CA PRO A 127 -1.17 -6.96 -14.19
C PRO A 127 -2.13 -8.15 -14.11
N ASP A 128 -2.27 -8.93 -15.18
CA ASP A 128 -3.05 -10.15 -15.13
C ASP A 128 -2.42 -11.20 -14.21
N ARG A 129 -3.27 -12.04 -13.60
CA ARG A 129 -2.84 -13.13 -12.72
C ARG A 129 -3.48 -14.46 -13.14
N PRO A 130 -3.09 -15.03 -14.28
CA PRO A 130 -3.71 -16.26 -14.79
C PRO A 130 -3.39 -17.47 -13.89
N ALA A 131 -4.35 -18.39 -13.79
CA ALA A 131 -4.27 -19.54 -12.89
C ALA A 131 -3.17 -20.56 -13.28
N ASP A 132 -2.78 -20.59 -14.55
CA ASP A 132 -1.69 -21.39 -15.10
C ASP A 132 -0.33 -20.66 -15.10
N GLY A 133 -0.28 -19.44 -14.54
CA GLY A 133 0.94 -18.64 -14.44
C GLY A 133 1.98 -19.26 -13.49
N HIS A 134 3.26 -19.12 -13.84
CA HIS A 134 4.40 -19.57 -13.03
C HIS A 134 5.30 -18.39 -12.65
N LYS A 135 6.32 -18.62 -11.82
CA LYS A 135 7.27 -17.55 -11.38
C LYS A 135 7.86 -16.72 -12.53
N GLY A 136 8.15 -17.32 -13.69
CA GLY A 136 8.62 -16.56 -14.86
C GLY A 136 7.56 -15.66 -15.51
N THR A 137 6.26 -15.95 -15.35
CA THR A 137 5.15 -15.17 -15.92
C THR A 137 5.04 -13.81 -15.25
N PHE A 138 5.45 -13.71 -13.98
CA PHE A 138 5.30 -12.51 -13.16
C PHE A 138 6.59 -11.70 -13.02
N GLY A 139 7.55 -11.97 -13.91
CA GLY A 139 8.80 -11.22 -14.03
C GLY A 139 9.79 -11.41 -12.88
N THR A 140 11.03 -11.02 -13.18
CA THR A 140 12.17 -10.98 -12.25
C THR A 140 12.56 -9.54 -11.98
N VAL A 141 12.45 -9.11 -10.72
CA VAL A 141 12.90 -7.79 -10.27
C VAL A 141 14.26 -7.89 -9.59
N VAL A 142 15.18 -7.01 -9.96
CA VAL A 142 16.50 -6.90 -9.32
C VAL A 142 16.64 -5.57 -8.59
N VAL A 143 17.03 -5.61 -7.32
CA VAL A 143 17.22 -4.44 -6.47
C VAL A 143 18.70 -4.30 -6.14
N LEU A 144 19.29 -3.13 -6.37
CA LEU A 144 20.60 -2.73 -5.87
C LEU A 144 20.38 -1.63 -4.82
N ALA A 145 20.49 -2.01 -3.56
CA ALA A 145 20.10 -1.16 -2.44
C ALA A 145 20.87 -1.53 -1.17
N GLY A 146 20.83 -0.61 -0.20
CA GLY A 146 21.35 -0.81 1.14
C GLY A 146 22.84 -0.55 1.26
N SER A 147 23.18 -0.07 2.45
CA SER A 147 24.55 0.12 2.91
C SER A 147 24.59 -0.01 4.43
N GLN A 148 25.77 0.13 5.04
CA GLN A 148 25.88 0.16 6.50
C GLN A 148 25.00 1.29 7.07
N GLY A 149 24.08 0.94 7.99
CA GLY A 149 23.08 1.87 8.55
C GLY A 149 21.78 1.97 7.75
N PHE A 150 21.72 1.47 6.51
CA PHE A 150 20.57 1.59 5.61
C PHE A 150 20.05 0.24 5.08
N THR A 151 20.25 -0.84 5.84
CA THR A 151 19.75 -2.19 5.49
C THR A 151 18.22 -2.27 5.42
N GLY A 152 17.51 -1.37 6.11
CA GLY A 152 16.06 -1.25 6.04
C GLY A 152 15.53 -0.90 4.65
N ALA A 153 16.22 -0.01 3.94
CA ALA A 153 15.81 0.42 2.60
C ALA A 153 15.85 -0.73 1.58
N ALA A 154 16.92 -1.54 1.64
CA ALA A 154 17.07 -2.75 0.84
C ALA A 154 15.96 -3.77 1.11
N TYR A 155 15.61 -3.98 2.39
CA TYR A 155 14.51 -4.84 2.79
C TYR A 155 13.17 -4.33 2.27
N LEU A 156 12.83 -3.07 2.53
CA LEU A 156 11.53 -2.48 2.19
C LEU A 156 11.30 -2.45 0.68
N SER A 157 12.31 -2.07 -0.11
CA SER A 157 12.18 -2.08 -1.57
C SER A 157 12.06 -3.49 -2.15
N SER A 158 12.81 -4.46 -1.63
CA SER A 158 12.73 -5.83 -2.13
C SER A 158 11.40 -6.49 -1.76
N MET A 159 10.94 -6.29 -0.53
CA MET A 159 9.65 -6.81 -0.08
C MET A 159 8.47 -6.10 -0.73
N GLY A 160 8.57 -4.80 -1.01
CA GLY A 160 7.57 -4.08 -1.80
C GLY A 160 7.38 -4.72 -3.18
N ALA A 161 8.49 -5.09 -3.84
CA ALA A 161 8.42 -5.81 -5.11
C ALA A 161 7.83 -7.22 -4.98
N ALA A 162 8.21 -7.96 -3.94
CA ALA A 162 7.68 -9.31 -3.70
C ALA A 162 6.17 -9.29 -3.38
N ARG A 163 5.72 -8.36 -2.52
CA ARG A 163 4.32 -8.21 -2.11
C ARG A 163 3.40 -7.71 -3.23
N THR A 164 3.97 -7.03 -4.23
CA THR A 164 3.25 -6.58 -5.44
C THR A 164 3.12 -7.71 -6.48
N GLY A 165 3.69 -8.89 -6.21
CA GLY A 165 3.46 -10.09 -7.00
C GLY A 165 4.56 -10.43 -7.99
N SER A 166 5.74 -9.81 -7.91
CA SER A 166 6.90 -10.24 -8.71
C SER A 166 7.16 -11.73 -8.54
N GLY A 167 7.40 -12.44 -9.64
CA GLY A 167 7.62 -13.87 -9.58
C GLY A 167 8.95 -14.26 -8.95
N LEU A 168 9.99 -13.47 -9.19
CA LEU A 168 11.29 -13.56 -8.54
C LEU A 168 11.77 -12.16 -8.13
N VAL A 169 12.42 -12.07 -6.97
CA VAL A 169 13.10 -10.85 -6.51
C VAL A 169 14.53 -11.21 -6.13
N ARG A 170 15.50 -10.50 -6.71
CA ARG A 170 16.92 -10.58 -6.34
C ARG A 170 17.35 -9.27 -5.71
N LEU A 171 18.11 -9.36 -4.62
CA LEU A 171 18.66 -8.19 -3.93
C LEU A 171 20.18 -8.27 -3.96
N LEU A 172 20.82 -7.30 -4.58
CA LEU A 172 22.26 -7.13 -4.60
C LEU A 172 22.68 -6.16 -3.50
N VAL A 173 23.56 -6.61 -2.60
CA VAL A 173 24.05 -5.80 -1.47
C VAL A 173 25.56 -5.92 -1.30
N ALA A 174 26.16 -5.00 -0.57
CA ALA A 174 27.55 -5.13 -0.12
C ALA A 174 27.74 -6.38 0.76
N HIS A 175 28.90 -7.03 0.66
CA HIS A 175 29.20 -8.30 1.34
C HIS A 175 28.95 -8.25 2.86
N THR A 176 29.37 -7.19 3.55
CA THR A 176 29.20 -7.09 5.01
C THR A 176 27.75 -7.09 5.47
N ILE A 177 26.82 -6.54 4.68
CA ILE A 177 25.40 -6.49 5.05
C ILE A 177 24.60 -7.70 4.54
N TYR A 178 25.19 -8.57 3.72
CA TYR A 178 24.54 -9.77 3.19
C TYR A 178 23.89 -10.65 4.27
N PRO A 179 24.57 -11.04 5.38
CA PRO A 179 23.97 -11.92 6.38
C PRO A 179 22.71 -11.32 7.02
N ILE A 180 22.69 -9.99 7.21
CA ILE A 180 21.55 -9.26 7.80
C ILE A 180 20.34 -9.37 6.86
N LEU A 181 20.55 -9.14 5.57
CA LEU A 181 19.47 -9.17 4.59
C LEU A 181 19.03 -10.59 4.27
N ALA A 182 19.95 -11.55 4.21
CA ALA A 182 19.62 -12.97 4.05
C ALA A 182 18.78 -13.50 5.21
N GLN A 183 19.00 -13.01 6.44
CA GLN A 183 18.17 -13.33 7.59
C GLN A 183 16.80 -12.63 7.54
N LYS A 184 16.75 -11.37 7.09
CA LYS A 184 15.51 -10.57 7.02
C LYS A 184 14.59 -10.98 5.86
N CYS A 185 15.16 -11.44 4.74
CA CYS A 185 14.41 -11.75 3.53
C CYS A 185 14.49 -13.24 3.25
N THR A 186 13.45 -13.98 3.62
CA THR A 186 13.42 -15.43 3.42
C THR A 186 13.19 -15.79 1.95
N GLU A 187 12.30 -15.07 1.26
CA GLU A 187 11.91 -15.36 -0.12
C GLU A 187 12.75 -14.60 -1.17
N VAL A 188 13.34 -13.47 -0.79
CA VAL A 188 14.17 -12.66 -1.70
C VAL A 188 15.55 -13.30 -1.82
N MET A 189 16.01 -13.50 -3.06
CA MET A 189 17.35 -14.03 -3.33
C MET A 189 18.40 -12.94 -3.14
N VAL A 190 18.97 -12.87 -1.93
CA VAL A 190 20.04 -11.91 -1.61
C VAL A 190 21.37 -12.41 -2.17
N ALA A 191 22.14 -11.54 -2.82
CA ALA A 191 23.46 -11.85 -3.36
C ALA A 191 24.47 -10.77 -2.94
N PRO A 192 25.62 -11.17 -2.37
CA PRO A 192 26.68 -10.24 -2.01
C PRO A 192 27.43 -9.75 -3.25
N LEU A 193 27.84 -8.49 -3.22
CA LEU A 193 28.76 -7.85 -4.15
C LEU A 193 30.07 -7.50 -3.43
N PRO A 194 31.18 -7.34 -4.17
CA PRO A 194 32.38 -6.71 -3.63
C PRO A 194 32.03 -5.35 -3.00
N GLU A 195 32.75 -5.00 -1.95
CA GLU A 195 32.57 -3.74 -1.23
C GLU A 195 33.91 -3.03 -1.10
N ILE A 196 33.87 -1.70 -1.08
CA ILE A 196 35.08 -0.86 -0.94
C ILE A 196 35.36 -0.47 0.51
N ALA A 197 34.33 -0.56 1.35
CA ALA A 197 34.35 -0.42 2.79
C ALA A 197 33.18 -1.24 3.34
N PRO A 198 33.14 -1.57 4.64
CA PRO A 198 32.04 -2.31 5.24
C PRO A 198 30.67 -1.74 4.85
N GLY A 199 29.89 -2.53 4.11
CA GLY A 199 28.55 -2.14 3.68
C GLY A 199 28.49 -1.11 2.55
N VAL A 200 29.59 -0.82 1.84
CA VAL A 200 29.60 0.17 0.74
C VAL A 200 29.97 -0.50 -0.58
N VAL A 201 29.02 -0.59 -1.51
CA VAL A 201 29.30 -1.04 -2.88
C VAL A 201 30.00 0.07 -3.66
N GLY A 202 31.03 -0.29 -4.42
CA GLY A 202 31.80 0.66 -5.23
C GLY A 202 32.04 0.16 -6.65
N HIS A 203 32.82 0.92 -7.41
CA HIS A 203 33.05 0.69 -8.83
C HIS A 203 33.60 -0.72 -9.17
N ALA A 204 34.33 -1.37 -8.26
CA ALA A 204 34.77 -2.76 -8.43
C ALA A 204 33.61 -3.77 -8.63
N SER A 205 32.39 -3.38 -8.26
CA SER A 205 31.19 -4.22 -8.34
C SER A 205 30.43 -4.09 -9.65
N VAL A 206 30.85 -3.24 -10.61
CA VAL A 206 30.16 -3.03 -11.90
C VAL A 206 29.85 -4.37 -12.58
N SER A 207 30.85 -5.24 -12.75
CA SER A 207 30.66 -6.54 -13.40
C SER A 207 29.71 -7.45 -12.61
N GLY A 208 29.70 -7.38 -11.28
CA GLY A 208 28.78 -8.13 -10.43
C GLY A 208 27.34 -7.63 -10.55
N VAL A 209 27.15 -6.31 -10.57
CA VAL A 209 25.85 -5.66 -10.80
C VAL A 209 25.31 -6.05 -12.17
N LEU A 210 26.08 -5.91 -13.24
CA LEU A 210 25.62 -6.24 -14.59
C LEU A 210 25.20 -7.70 -14.72
N ARG A 211 25.98 -8.64 -14.15
CA ARG A 211 25.58 -10.05 -14.08
C ARG A 211 24.34 -10.29 -13.22
N GLY A 212 24.17 -9.51 -12.15
CA GLY A 212 22.99 -9.56 -11.29
C GLY A 212 21.71 -9.18 -12.02
N PHE A 213 21.79 -8.19 -12.92
CA PHE A 213 20.69 -7.69 -13.74
C PHE A 213 20.46 -8.48 -15.04
N THR A 214 21.31 -9.45 -15.39
CA THR A 214 21.07 -10.33 -16.54
C THR A 214 19.74 -11.09 -16.37
N GLY A 215 18.84 -10.94 -17.34
CA GLY A 215 17.51 -11.57 -17.33
C GLY A 215 16.50 -10.91 -16.39
N ALA A 216 16.78 -9.70 -15.89
CA ALA A 216 15.81 -8.91 -15.14
C ALA A 216 14.77 -8.28 -16.07
N ASP A 217 13.51 -8.32 -15.67
CA ASP A 217 12.39 -7.67 -16.37
C ASP A 217 12.19 -6.22 -15.90
N ALA A 218 12.65 -5.90 -14.69
CA ALA A 218 12.76 -4.55 -14.15
C ALA A 218 13.75 -4.52 -12.98
N GLY A 219 14.13 -3.33 -12.53
CA GLY A 219 14.91 -3.22 -11.31
C GLY A 219 14.83 -1.88 -10.59
N VAL A 220 15.37 -1.87 -9.38
CA VAL A 220 15.46 -0.69 -8.51
C VAL A 220 16.93 -0.43 -8.19
N ILE A 221 17.37 0.81 -8.31
CA ILE A 221 18.71 1.23 -7.87
C ILE A 221 18.57 2.48 -7.02
N GLY A 222 19.21 2.48 -5.84
CA GLY A 222 19.36 3.71 -5.05
C GLY A 222 18.97 3.65 -3.58
N PRO A 223 17.88 2.98 -3.16
CA PRO A 223 17.45 2.96 -1.76
C PRO A 223 18.59 2.61 -0.79
N GLY A 224 19.06 3.61 -0.03
CA GLY A 224 20.11 3.44 0.97
C GLY A 224 21.49 3.02 0.44
N LEU A 225 21.85 3.29 -0.83
CA LEU A 225 23.17 2.93 -1.36
C LEU A 225 24.33 3.75 -0.78
N GLY A 226 24.04 4.90 -0.17
CA GLY A 226 25.06 5.87 0.23
C GLY A 226 25.57 6.68 -0.95
N ARG A 227 26.50 7.60 -0.68
CA ARG A 227 26.94 8.64 -1.63
C ARG A 227 28.45 8.69 -1.83
N ASP A 228 29.12 7.56 -1.62
CA ASP A 228 30.57 7.48 -1.81
C ASP A 228 30.97 7.71 -3.29
N ALA A 229 32.13 8.31 -3.53
CA ALA A 229 32.63 8.60 -4.88
C ALA A 229 32.87 7.33 -5.74
N SER A 230 33.12 6.19 -5.12
CA SER A 230 33.18 4.89 -5.80
C SER A 230 31.79 4.35 -6.13
N THR A 231 30.79 4.57 -5.27
CA THR A 231 29.38 4.25 -5.55
C THR A 231 28.83 5.11 -6.68
N ARG A 232 29.20 6.39 -6.73
CA ARG A 232 28.95 7.27 -7.89
C ARG A 232 29.43 6.63 -9.19
N ARG A 233 30.71 6.26 -9.26
CA ARG A 233 31.33 5.65 -10.45
C ARG A 233 30.66 4.33 -10.82
N LEU A 234 30.30 3.51 -9.83
CA LEU A 234 29.50 2.30 -10.05
C LEU A 234 28.19 2.62 -10.77
N ILE A 235 27.43 3.61 -10.30
CA ILE A 235 26.15 4.00 -10.89
C ILE A 235 26.33 4.55 -12.30
N GLU A 236 27.29 5.45 -12.50
CA GLU A 236 27.57 6.08 -13.79
C GLU A 236 27.97 5.07 -14.87
N ASP A 237 28.66 3.99 -14.49
CA ASP A 237 29.07 2.93 -15.43
C ASP A 237 28.02 1.82 -15.58
N ALA A 238 27.33 1.44 -14.51
CA ALA A 238 26.39 0.32 -14.54
C ALA A 238 25.06 0.70 -15.19
N ILE A 239 24.45 1.83 -14.83
CA ILE A 239 23.11 2.20 -15.31
C ILE A 239 23.02 2.24 -16.85
N PRO A 240 23.95 2.86 -17.59
CA PRO A 240 23.88 2.89 -19.06
C PRO A 240 23.97 1.50 -19.71
N ARG A 241 24.48 0.50 -19.00
CA ARG A 241 24.76 -0.85 -19.50
C ARG A 241 23.71 -1.88 -19.06
N ILE A 242 22.78 -1.50 -18.20
CA ILE A 242 21.66 -2.37 -17.81
C ILE A 242 20.55 -2.23 -18.85
N ALA A 243 20.18 -3.35 -19.48
CA ALA A 243 19.14 -3.38 -20.51
C ALA A 243 17.71 -3.33 -19.92
N ALA A 244 17.54 -3.77 -18.69
CA ALA A 244 16.24 -3.79 -18.02
C ALA A 244 15.73 -2.37 -17.72
N PRO A 245 14.39 -2.15 -17.72
CA PRO A 245 13.78 -0.94 -17.17
C PRO A 245 14.21 -0.73 -15.71
N LEU A 246 14.46 0.52 -15.31
CA LEU A 246 14.89 0.84 -13.95
C LEU A 246 13.99 1.86 -13.27
N VAL A 247 13.76 1.66 -11.99
CA VAL A 247 13.30 2.68 -11.04
C VAL A 247 14.53 3.21 -10.31
N LEU A 248 14.81 4.51 -10.45
CA LEU A 248 15.88 5.18 -9.73
C LEU A 248 15.28 5.99 -8.60
N ASP A 249 15.70 5.68 -7.37
CA ASP A 249 15.22 6.36 -6.17
C ASP A 249 16.38 6.82 -5.28
N ALA A 250 16.10 7.67 -4.30
CA ALA A 250 16.99 7.98 -3.19
C ALA A 250 18.44 8.32 -3.62
N ASP A 251 19.43 7.57 -3.17
CA ASP A 251 20.84 7.89 -3.42
C ASP A 251 21.25 7.75 -4.89
N ALA A 252 20.57 6.94 -5.70
CA ALA A 252 20.83 6.94 -7.14
C ALA A 252 20.49 8.30 -7.76
N LEU A 253 19.37 8.90 -7.35
CA LEU A 253 18.96 10.24 -7.78
C LEU A 253 19.94 11.30 -7.25
N ASN A 254 20.36 11.21 -5.99
CA ASN A 254 21.33 12.13 -5.41
C ASN A 254 22.68 12.06 -6.15
N LEU A 255 23.16 10.86 -6.45
CA LEU A 255 24.41 10.67 -7.18
C LEU A 255 24.31 11.18 -8.63
N LEU A 256 23.22 10.88 -9.34
CA LEU A 256 23.00 11.41 -10.69
C LEU A 256 22.85 12.94 -10.72
N SER A 257 22.41 13.56 -9.62
CA SER A 257 22.22 15.02 -9.54
C SER A 257 23.51 15.83 -9.60
N GLU A 258 24.67 15.23 -9.31
CA GLU A 258 25.97 15.89 -9.47
C GLU A 258 26.49 15.80 -10.92
N HIS A 259 25.95 14.89 -11.75
CA HIS A 259 26.24 14.76 -13.19
C HIS A 259 24.94 14.77 -14.03
N ARG A 260 24.16 15.85 -13.90
CA ARG A 260 22.82 16.01 -14.50
C ARG A 260 22.77 15.77 -16.02
N SER A 261 23.88 16.01 -16.71
CA SER A 261 24.02 15.82 -18.15
C SER A 261 23.94 14.36 -18.60
N LEU A 262 24.09 13.41 -17.66
CA LEU A 262 23.95 11.98 -17.93
C LEU A 262 22.49 11.56 -18.14
N LEU A 263 21.54 12.12 -17.37
CA LEU A 263 20.13 11.68 -17.36
C LEU A 263 19.46 11.64 -18.74
N PRO A 264 19.58 12.66 -19.62
CA PRO A 264 19.00 12.63 -20.96
C PRO A 264 19.59 11.54 -21.86
N ARG A 265 20.79 11.05 -21.56
CA ARG A 265 21.52 10.04 -22.36
C ARG A 265 21.21 8.61 -21.93
N LEU A 266 20.57 8.43 -20.77
CA LEU A 266 20.17 7.13 -20.27
C LEU A 266 18.88 6.64 -20.95
N SER A 267 18.64 5.33 -20.88
CA SER A 267 17.44 4.66 -21.39
C SER A 267 16.15 5.38 -21.00
N ASP A 268 15.23 5.57 -21.95
CA ASP A 268 13.92 6.20 -21.73
C ASP A 268 12.96 5.35 -20.88
N GLN A 269 13.27 4.06 -20.69
CA GLN A 269 12.50 3.16 -19.85
C GLN A 269 12.71 3.38 -18.34
N ILE A 270 13.56 4.33 -17.96
CA ILE A 270 13.84 4.68 -16.58
C ILE A 270 12.71 5.54 -15.98
N ILE A 271 12.27 5.16 -14.78
CA ILE A 271 11.33 5.90 -13.93
C ILE A 271 12.13 6.56 -12.79
N LEU A 272 11.94 7.86 -12.59
CA LEU A 272 12.55 8.61 -11.50
C LEU A 272 11.53 8.85 -10.40
N THR A 273 11.86 8.59 -9.14
CA THR A 273 10.93 8.75 -8.01
C THR A 273 11.35 9.82 -6.97
N PRO A 274 11.76 11.04 -7.37
CA PRO A 274 12.27 12.02 -6.43
C PRO A 274 11.20 12.56 -5.47
N HIS A 275 11.57 12.78 -4.21
CA HIS A 275 10.86 13.75 -3.36
C HIS A 275 11.27 15.20 -3.73
N PRO A 276 10.60 16.26 -3.22
CA PRO A 276 10.83 17.63 -3.70
C PRO A 276 12.27 18.11 -3.61
N ALA A 277 13.01 17.78 -2.53
CA ALA A 277 14.42 18.15 -2.42
C ALA A 277 15.35 17.34 -3.34
N GLU A 278 15.07 16.07 -3.62
CA GLU A 278 15.79 15.31 -4.65
C GLU A 278 15.54 15.88 -6.04
N PHE A 279 14.28 16.22 -6.33
CA PHE A 279 13.90 16.85 -7.58
C PHE A 279 14.62 18.19 -7.76
N GLY A 280 14.67 19.01 -6.72
CA GLY A 280 15.42 20.26 -6.72
C GLY A 280 16.90 20.07 -7.05
N ARG A 281 17.56 19.09 -6.42
CA ARG A 281 18.95 18.72 -6.74
C ARG A 281 19.14 18.27 -8.18
N LEU A 282 18.24 17.45 -8.71
CA LEU A 282 18.28 16.95 -10.10
C LEU A 282 18.02 18.04 -11.14
N SER A 283 17.05 18.90 -10.88
CA SER A 283 16.57 19.94 -11.80
C SER A 283 17.36 21.23 -11.73
N GLY A 284 18.05 21.48 -10.61
CA GLY A 284 18.66 22.78 -10.31
C GLY A 284 17.70 23.83 -9.76
N LEU A 285 16.47 23.44 -9.40
CA LEU A 285 15.49 24.32 -8.78
C LEU A 285 15.57 24.23 -7.25
N ASP A 286 15.13 25.28 -6.57
CA ASP A 286 14.88 25.20 -5.13
C ASP A 286 13.53 24.51 -4.83
N VAL A 287 13.37 24.04 -3.58
CA VAL A 287 12.13 23.35 -3.17
C VAL A 287 10.89 24.24 -3.29
N PRO A 288 10.91 25.54 -2.91
CA PRO A 288 9.77 26.42 -3.11
C PRO A 288 9.30 26.52 -4.58
N ALA A 289 10.21 26.68 -5.54
CA ALA A 289 9.84 26.71 -6.96
C ALA A 289 9.26 25.38 -7.44
N VAL A 290 9.77 24.25 -6.94
CA VAL A 290 9.21 22.92 -7.25
C VAL A 290 7.78 22.78 -6.72
N GLN A 291 7.53 23.26 -5.50
CA GLN A 291 6.22 23.15 -4.86
C GLN A 291 5.18 24.11 -5.45
N ALA A 292 5.60 25.27 -5.96
CA ALA A 292 4.72 26.27 -6.56
C ALA A 292 3.98 25.77 -7.82
N ASP A 293 4.64 24.94 -8.64
CA ASP A 293 4.04 24.34 -9.85
C ASP A 293 4.52 22.90 -10.06
N ARG A 294 4.16 22.01 -9.12
CA ARG A 294 4.58 20.60 -9.15
C ARG A 294 4.26 19.91 -10.47
N ARG A 295 3.07 20.17 -11.02
CA ARG A 295 2.59 19.60 -12.29
C ARG A 295 3.44 20.08 -13.46
N GLY A 296 3.61 21.39 -13.61
CA GLY A 296 4.37 21.96 -14.72
C GLY A 296 5.85 21.61 -14.64
N VAL A 297 6.47 21.65 -13.45
CA VAL A 297 7.88 21.29 -13.32
C VAL A 297 8.12 19.80 -13.59
N ALA A 298 7.27 18.90 -13.08
CA ALA A 298 7.40 17.47 -13.33
C ALA A 298 7.27 17.16 -14.83
N LEU A 299 6.26 17.74 -15.51
CA LEU A 299 6.06 17.55 -16.95
C LEU A 299 7.21 18.11 -17.79
N ARG A 300 7.70 19.31 -17.44
CA ARG A 300 8.83 19.93 -18.13
C ARG A 300 10.07 19.04 -18.07
N PHE A 301 10.40 18.52 -16.89
CA PHE A 301 11.60 17.69 -16.72
C PHE A 301 11.41 16.24 -17.19
N ALA A 302 10.19 15.69 -17.13
CA ALA A 302 9.87 14.41 -17.78
C ALA A 302 10.19 14.48 -19.28
N ARG A 303 9.77 15.57 -19.96
CA ARG A 303 10.13 15.84 -21.37
C ARG A 303 11.62 16.04 -21.57
N ALA A 304 12.25 16.90 -20.77
CA ALA A 304 13.66 17.24 -20.93
C ALA A 304 14.61 16.05 -20.72
N TRP A 305 14.27 15.15 -19.80
CA TRP A 305 15.07 13.94 -19.54
C TRP A 305 14.63 12.75 -20.41
N ASN A 306 13.48 12.85 -21.08
CA ASN A 306 12.79 11.75 -21.75
C ASN A 306 12.57 10.56 -20.79
N LYS A 307 11.89 10.81 -19.66
CA LYS A 307 11.69 9.87 -18.54
C LYS A 307 10.33 10.05 -17.90
N VAL A 308 9.80 8.99 -17.32
CA VAL A 308 8.67 9.11 -16.39
C VAL A 308 9.19 9.63 -15.05
N VAL A 309 8.53 10.67 -14.52
CA VAL A 309 8.87 11.31 -13.25
C VAL A 309 7.72 11.17 -12.27
N VAL A 310 8.00 10.58 -11.11
CA VAL A 310 7.11 10.48 -9.95
C VAL A 310 7.58 11.46 -8.89
N LEU A 311 7.00 12.66 -8.87
CA LEU A 311 7.30 13.71 -7.90
C LEU A 311 6.51 13.49 -6.60
N LYS A 312 7.14 12.80 -5.64
CA LYS A 312 6.56 12.36 -4.37
C LYS A 312 6.13 13.54 -3.48
N GLY A 313 5.14 13.31 -2.63
CA GLY A 313 4.56 14.25 -1.67
C GLY A 313 3.03 14.21 -1.68
N ALA A 314 2.36 14.93 -0.78
CA ALA A 314 0.90 15.04 -0.80
C ALA A 314 0.41 15.50 -2.18
N GLY A 315 -0.50 14.77 -2.83
CA GLY A 315 -0.80 15.02 -4.25
C GLY A 315 0.35 14.59 -5.15
N THR A 316 0.75 13.31 -5.12
CA THR A 316 1.91 12.85 -5.90
C THR A 316 1.65 13.00 -7.39
N VAL A 317 2.60 13.59 -8.12
CA VAL A 317 2.47 13.85 -9.55
C VAL A 317 3.28 12.82 -10.33
N VAL A 318 2.65 12.13 -11.27
CA VAL A 318 3.31 11.26 -12.25
C VAL A 318 3.25 11.92 -13.60
N ALA A 319 4.40 12.25 -14.19
CA ALA A 319 4.51 12.91 -15.48
C ALA A 319 5.27 12.04 -16.49
N SER A 320 4.75 11.95 -17.70
CA SER A 320 5.32 11.20 -18.82
C SER A 320 5.95 12.16 -19.85
N PRO A 321 7.02 11.75 -20.56
CA PRO A 321 7.61 12.58 -21.61
C PRO A 321 6.65 12.86 -22.78
N ASP A 322 5.67 11.99 -23.00
CA ASP A 322 4.65 12.16 -24.05
C ASP A 322 3.58 13.24 -23.73
N GLY A 323 3.64 13.85 -22.54
CA GLY A 323 2.70 14.90 -22.14
C GLY A 323 1.59 14.43 -21.19
N ARG A 324 1.45 13.12 -20.94
CA ARG A 324 0.50 12.62 -19.93
C ARG A 324 0.93 13.02 -18.53
N VAL A 325 -0.04 13.37 -17.70
CA VAL A 325 0.17 13.68 -16.28
C VAL A 325 -0.99 13.10 -15.47
N SER A 326 -0.66 12.39 -14.41
CA SER A 326 -1.59 11.94 -13.38
C SER A 326 -1.23 12.60 -12.05
N VAL A 327 -2.24 12.99 -11.28
CA VAL A 327 -2.07 13.49 -9.91
C VAL A 327 -2.87 12.58 -9.01
N ASP A 328 -2.18 11.89 -8.11
CA ASP A 328 -2.85 11.05 -7.14
C ASP A 328 -3.49 11.94 -6.05
N PRO A 329 -4.82 11.89 -5.84
CA PRO A 329 -5.50 12.80 -4.93
C PRO A 329 -5.35 12.40 -3.46
N ILE A 330 -4.79 11.23 -3.16
CA ILE A 330 -4.68 10.71 -1.80
C ILE A 330 -3.50 11.38 -1.11
N ALA A 331 -3.80 12.01 0.02
CA ALA A 331 -2.80 12.55 0.92
C ALA A 331 -3.08 12.05 2.34
N THR A 332 -2.23 11.17 2.83
CA THR A 332 -2.32 10.63 4.19
C THR A 332 -1.02 10.90 4.97
N PRO A 333 -1.11 11.45 6.19
CA PRO A 333 0.04 11.59 7.08
C PRO A 333 0.69 10.25 7.47
N ALA A 334 -0.04 9.13 7.39
CA ALA A 334 0.50 7.81 7.72
C ALA A 334 1.68 7.39 6.79
N LEU A 335 1.76 7.98 5.59
CA LEU A 335 2.87 7.76 4.67
C LEU A 335 4.07 8.69 4.92
N ALA A 336 3.93 9.69 5.80
CA ALA A 336 4.98 10.65 6.13
C ALA A 336 6.00 10.09 7.14
N SER A 337 6.45 8.86 6.93
CA SER A 337 7.46 8.18 7.74
C SER A 337 8.60 7.66 6.86
N GLY A 338 9.78 7.46 7.47
CA GLY A 338 10.95 6.96 6.76
C GLY A 338 10.72 5.55 6.19
N GLY A 339 11.13 5.34 4.94
CA GLY A 339 11.09 4.03 4.27
C GLY A 339 9.85 3.76 3.42
N THR A 340 8.79 4.58 3.49
CA THR A 340 7.60 4.41 2.63
C THR A 340 7.95 4.58 1.14
N GLY A 341 8.86 5.52 0.83
CA GLY A 341 9.43 5.67 -0.51
C GLY A 341 10.14 4.42 -1.04
N ASP A 342 10.84 3.68 -0.18
CA ASP A 342 11.53 2.44 -0.56
C ASP A 342 10.51 1.36 -0.95
N VAL A 343 9.41 1.26 -0.20
CA VAL A 343 8.29 0.37 -0.55
C VAL A 343 7.73 0.74 -1.92
N LEU A 344 7.46 2.03 -2.15
CA LEU A 344 6.95 2.54 -3.43
C LEU A 344 7.87 2.20 -4.61
N SER A 345 9.19 2.33 -4.47
CA SER A 345 10.12 1.98 -5.56
C SER A 345 10.04 0.50 -5.92
N GLY A 346 9.90 -0.38 -4.91
CA GLY A 346 9.68 -1.81 -5.10
C GLY A 346 8.36 -2.12 -5.81
N VAL A 347 7.27 -1.47 -5.40
CA VAL A 347 5.93 -1.61 -6.01
C VAL A 347 5.98 -1.25 -7.49
N ILE A 348 6.54 -0.08 -7.84
CA ILE A 348 6.62 0.40 -9.22
C ILE A 348 7.46 -0.56 -10.08
N ALA A 349 8.62 -1.00 -9.57
CA ALA A 349 9.47 -1.93 -10.32
C ALA A 349 8.80 -3.28 -10.54
N SER A 350 8.04 -3.79 -9.57
CA SER A 350 7.26 -5.02 -9.72
C SER A 350 6.20 -4.91 -10.81
N LEU A 351 5.44 -3.82 -10.83
CA LEU A 351 4.43 -3.58 -11.86
C LEU A 351 5.08 -3.48 -13.24
N ARG A 352 6.22 -2.78 -13.35
CA ARG A 352 6.98 -2.69 -14.59
C ARG A 352 7.49 -4.06 -15.06
N GLY A 353 8.03 -4.87 -14.15
CA GLY A 353 8.52 -6.22 -14.43
C GLY A 353 7.41 -7.22 -14.77
N GLN A 354 6.17 -6.94 -14.37
CA GLN A 354 4.98 -7.71 -14.75
C GLN A 354 4.36 -7.24 -16.09
N GLY A 355 5.02 -6.35 -16.83
CA GLY A 355 4.66 -6.03 -18.21
C GLY A 355 3.99 -4.68 -18.44
N LEU A 356 3.69 -3.90 -17.40
CA LEU A 356 3.14 -2.55 -17.58
C LEU A 356 4.15 -1.61 -18.23
N THR A 357 3.68 -0.57 -18.91
CA THR A 357 4.55 0.53 -19.35
C THR A 357 5.08 1.32 -18.16
N SER A 358 6.17 2.08 -18.35
CA SER A 358 6.75 2.88 -17.26
C SER A 358 5.77 3.89 -16.65
N TYR A 359 4.86 4.45 -17.45
CA TYR A 359 3.86 5.39 -16.96
C TYR A 359 2.73 4.69 -16.20
N GLU A 360 2.19 3.59 -16.74
CA GLU A 360 1.14 2.80 -16.05
C GLU A 360 1.65 2.21 -14.73
N ALA A 361 2.89 1.68 -14.73
CA ALA A 361 3.51 1.14 -13.52
C ALA A 361 3.68 2.22 -12.44
N ALA A 362 4.09 3.43 -12.84
CA ALA A 362 4.21 4.56 -11.93
C ALA A 362 2.86 5.03 -11.39
N VAL A 363 1.86 5.24 -12.24
CA VAL A 363 0.50 5.66 -11.84
C VAL A 363 -0.13 4.63 -10.91
N THR A 364 -0.10 3.35 -11.30
CA THR A 364 -0.67 2.25 -10.53
C THR A 364 0.08 2.08 -9.20
N GLY A 365 1.41 2.11 -9.22
CA GLY A 365 2.22 1.91 -8.01
C GLY A 365 2.02 3.02 -6.98
N VAL A 366 1.94 4.28 -7.43
CA VAL A 366 1.62 5.43 -6.57
C VAL A 366 0.24 5.26 -5.94
N HIS A 367 -0.77 4.91 -6.74
CA HIS A 367 -2.14 4.80 -6.25
C HIS A 367 -2.31 3.62 -5.27
N LEU A 368 -1.75 2.44 -5.57
CA LEU A 368 -1.76 1.29 -4.67
C LEU A 368 -1.07 1.60 -3.34
N HIS A 369 0.10 2.24 -3.40
CA HIS A 369 0.83 2.65 -2.21
C HIS A 369 0.03 3.68 -1.38
N ALA A 370 -0.67 4.60 -2.04
CA ALA A 370 -1.50 5.59 -1.36
C ALA A 370 -2.74 4.97 -0.71
N LEU A 371 -3.42 4.04 -1.39
CA LEU A 371 -4.52 3.26 -0.82
C LEU A 371 -4.08 2.40 0.38
N ALA A 372 -2.91 1.77 0.30
CA ALA A 372 -2.32 1.05 1.43
C ALA A 372 -2.04 1.98 2.62
N GLY A 373 -1.57 3.21 2.34
CA GLY A 373 -1.40 4.25 3.35
C GLY A 373 -2.70 4.70 4.01
N LEU A 374 -3.79 4.87 3.23
CA LEU A 374 -5.11 5.19 3.78
C LEU A 374 -5.64 4.07 4.68
N GLU A 375 -5.43 2.82 4.28
CA GLU A 375 -5.84 1.68 5.09
C GLU A 375 -5.03 1.60 6.38
N LEU A 376 -3.72 1.87 6.31
CA LEU A 376 -2.88 1.99 7.50
C LEU A 376 -3.35 3.12 8.43
N GLU A 377 -3.70 4.29 7.89
CA GLU A 377 -4.27 5.39 8.68
C GLU A 377 -5.59 4.99 9.34
N ARG A 378 -6.45 4.26 8.63
CA ARG A 378 -7.72 3.76 9.17
C ARG A 378 -7.51 2.80 10.34
N GLN A 379 -6.46 1.98 10.29
CA GLN A 379 -6.16 0.96 11.30
C GLN A 379 -5.43 1.54 12.52
N LEU A 380 -4.42 2.39 12.30
CA LEU A 380 -3.47 2.83 13.34
C LEU A 380 -3.60 4.32 13.68
N GLY A 381 -4.40 5.06 12.92
CA GLY A 381 -4.49 6.52 13.00
C GLY A 381 -3.42 7.22 12.17
N LYS A 382 -3.34 8.55 12.32
CA LYS A 382 -2.50 9.43 11.50
C LYS A 382 -1.00 9.32 11.74
N ALA A 383 -0.58 8.64 12.81
CA ALA A 383 0.81 8.52 13.21
C ALA A 383 1.07 7.15 13.83
N GLY A 384 2.32 6.68 13.79
CA GLY A 384 2.74 5.40 14.37
C GLY A 384 2.82 4.25 13.36
N GLY A 385 2.27 4.41 12.16
CA GLY A 385 2.46 3.46 11.06
C GLY A 385 3.91 3.42 10.57
N LEU A 386 4.44 2.21 10.41
CA LEU A 386 5.77 1.96 9.87
C LEU A 386 5.70 1.59 8.39
N ALA A 387 6.78 1.82 7.65
CA ALA A 387 6.85 1.41 6.25
C ALA A 387 6.67 -0.11 6.05
N SER A 388 7.08 -0.93 7.02
CA SER A 388 6.86 -2.38 7.00
C SER A 388 5.38 -2.77 7.05
N ASP A 389 4.53 -1.91 7.62
CA ASP A 389 3.10 -2.17 7.77
C ASP A 389 2.35 -1.99 6.44
N LEU A 390 2.96 -1.30 5.46
CA LEU A 390 2.43 -1.21 4.09
C LEU A 390 2.57 -2.53 3.32
N LEU A 391 3.59 -3.32 3.64
CA LEU A 391 3.90 -4.57 2.94
C LEU A 391 2.73 -5.58 2.92
N PRO A 392 2.05 -5.87 4.04
CA PRO A 392 0.87 -6.74 4.04
C PRO A 392 -0.37 -6.10 3.41
N GLU A 393 -0.48 -4.77 3.37
CA GLU A 393 -1.64 -4.08 2.81
C GLU A 393 -1.64 -4.04 1.28
N ILE A 394 -0.47 -3.96 0.63
CA ILE A 394 -0.35 -3.97 -0.83
C ILE A 394 -1.16 -5.10 -1.50
N PRO A 395 -0.94 -6.39 -1.18
CA PRO A 395 -1.68 -7.48 -1.83
C PRO A 395 -3.17 -7.46 -1.50
N ARG A 396 -3.58 -7.00 -0.31
CA ARG A 396 -4.99 -6.88 0.09
C ARG A 396 -5.70 -5.84 -0.76
N ILE A 397 -5.07 -4.67 -0.95
CA ILE A 397 -5.59 -3.61 -1.81
C ILE A 397 -5.66 -4.06 -3.26
N MET A 398 -4.62 -4.73 -3.78
CA MET A 398 -4.63 -5.24 -5.15
C MET A 398 -5.81 -6.20 -5.38
N GLU A 399 -6.04 -7.15 -4.47
CA GLU A 399 -7.15 -8.09 -4.59
C GLU A 399 -8.51 -7.40 -4.51
N ARG A 400 -8.66 -6.46 -3.57
CA ARG A 400 -9.88 -5.65 -3.46
C ARG A 400 -10.16 -4.83 -4.72
N VAL A 401 -9.13 -4.31 -5.38
CA VAL A 401 -9.31 -3.58 -6.64
C VAL A 401 -9.69 -4.53 -7.78
N ARG A 402 -9.09 -5.73 -7.85
CA ARG A 402 -9.48 -6.75 -8.85
C ARG A 402 -10.96 -7.11 -8.74
N SER A 403 -11.48 -7.33 -7.53
CA SER A 403 -12.88 -7.73 -7.33
C SER A 403 -13.91 -6.66 -7.74
N ILE A 404 -13.46 -5.42 -7.94
CA ILE A 404 -14.32 -4.30 -8.37
C ILE A 404 -14.25 -4.11 -9.89
N GLN A 405 -13.17 -4.58 -10.52
CA GLN A 405 -12.98 -4.53 -11.97
C GLN A 405 -13.53 -5.77 -12.69
N SER A 406 -13.71 -6.89 -11.96
CA SER A 406 -14.39 -8.12 -12.42
C SER A 406 -15.89 -8.01 -12.31
#